data_AF-A0A8T7BZR7-F1
#
_entry.id   AF-A0A8T7BZR7-F1
#
_cell.length_a   1.000
_cell.length_b   1.000
_cell.length_c   1.000
_cell.angle_alpha   90.00
_cell.angle_beta   90.00
_cell.angle_gamma   90.00
#
_symmetry.space_group_name_H-M   'P 1'
#
loop_
_entity.id
_entity.type
_entity.pdbx_description
1 polymer ?
#
loop_
_entity_poly.entity_id
_entity_poly.type
_entity_poly.pdbx_seq_one_letter_code
_entity_poly.pdbx_strand_id
1 'polypeptide(L)'
;MLRLTGAQALSGFRLERALARIRQIAEQIVAVRARFVHFAEIDGAMTADRQHVLERLLSYGPVETVPPWTDGPTFTVLPRLGTISPWSSKATDIAHNCGLHEVRRLERGIEYVLDSEGPLATDVIPVVAAQLYDRMTETVIFADVSARDLFAAAAPAALGHVTLGTHGRAALEAANADLGLALSDAELDYLARHYADVARDPT
;
A
#
# COMPACT_ATOMS: atom_id res chain seq x y z
N MET A 1 7.32 8.03 12.82
CA MET A 1 7.39 8.03 11.34
C MET A 1 7.74 9.42 10.87
N LEU A 2 8.73 9.55 10.00
CA LEU A 2 9.02 10.80 9.28
C LEU A 2 8.34 10.79 7.92
N ARG A 3 7.86 11.95 7.47
CA ARG A 3 7.27 12.16 6.14
C ARG A 3 8.11 13.18 5.38
N LEU A 4 8.66 12.78 4.25
CA LEU A 4 9.57 13.62 3.44
C LEU A 4 9.01 13.77 2.03
N THR A 5 8.83 15.01 1.57
CA THR A 5 8.38 15.30 0.21
C THR A 5 9.52 15.16 -0.78
N GLY A 6 9.27 14.51 -1.92
CA GLY A 6 10.23 14.33 -3.00
C GLY A 6 9.92 15.18 -4.23
N ALA A 7 10.58 14.84 -5.33
CA ALA A 7 10.42 15.47 -6.64
C ALA A 7 9.06 15.13 -7.31
N GLN A 8 8.83 15.73 -8.47
CA GLN A 8 7.66 15.47 -9.30
C GLN A 8 7.59 13.99 -9.69
N ALA A 9 6.43 13.36 -9.47
CA ALA A 9 6.26 11.92 -9.68
C ALA A 9 5.94 11.55 -11.14
N LEU A 10 5.35 12.48 -11.90
CA LEU A 10 4.88 12.27 -13.26
C LEU A 10 5.42 13.37 -14.17
N SER A 11 5.93 13.00 -15.35
CA SER A 11 6.32 13.98 -16.37
C SER A 11 5.12 14.78 -16.89
N GLY A 12 5.35 15.94 -17.50
CA GLY A 12 4.30 16.80 -18.04
C GLY A 12 3.29 16.06 -18.92
N PHE A 13 3.76 15.27 -19.89
CA PHE A 13 2.88 14.44 -20.74
C PHE A 13 2.02 13.44 -19.95
N ARG A 14 2.54 12.87 -18.85
CA ARG A 14 1.76 11.95 -18.00
C ARG A 14 0.72 12.71 -17.18
N LEU A 15 1.03 13.91 -16.71
CA LEU A 15 0.07 14.80 -16.03
C LEU A 15 -1.03 15.26 -16.98
N GLU A 16 -0.71 15.64 -18.22
CA GLU A 16 -1.70 15.99 -19.24
C GLU A 16 -2.64 14.81 -19.55
N ARG A 17 -2.09 13.61 -19.72
CA ARG A 17 -2.89 12.40 -19.94
C ARG A 17 -3.77 12.06 -18.73
N ALA A 18 -3.26 12.23 -17.52
CA ALA A 18 -4.04 12.05 -16.29
C ALA A 18 -5.19 13.07 -16.22
N LEU A 19 -4.89 14.35 -16.47
CA LEU A 19 -5.86 15.44 -16.51
C LEU A 19 -6.97 15.17 -17.53
N ALA A 20 -6.60 14.76 -18.75
CA ALA A 20 -7.57 14.44 -19.80
C ALA A 20 -8.55 13.33 -19.38
N ARG A 21 -8.07 12.30 -18.66
CA ARG A 21 -8.93 11.23 -18.13
C ARG A 21 -9.87 11.72 -17.04
N ILE A 22 -9.35 12.44 -16.05
CA ILE A 22 -10.16 12.87 -14.90
C ILE A 22 -11.18 13.95 -15.28
N ARG A 23 -10.89 14.77 -16.31
CA ARG A 23 -11.84 15.75 -16.85
C ARG A 23 -13.07 15.13 -17.52
N GLN A 24 -13.02 13.87 -17.94
CA GLN A 24 -14.22 13.15 -18.40
C GLN A 24 -15.22 12.88 -17.27
N ILE A 25 -14.76 12.94 -16.02
CA ILE A 25 -15.58 12.75 -14.81
C ILE A 25 -15.96 14.11 -14.21
N ALA A 26 -15.00 15.04 -14.15
CA ALA A 26 -15.18 16.37 -13.56
C ALA A 26 -14.47 17.42 -14.44
N GLU A 27 -15.24 18.06 -15.32
CA GLU A 27 -14.71 18.99 -16.32
C GLU A 27 -14.09 20.25 -15.70
N GLN A 28 -14.50 20.62 -14.48
CA GLN A 28 -13.99 21.77 -13.76
C GLN A 28 -12.55 21.58 -13.25
N ILE A 29 -11.99 20.36 -13.31
CA ILE A 29 -10.58 20.13 -12.95
C ILE A 29 -9.67 20.71 -14.04
N VAL A 30 -8.83 21.66 -13.66
CA VAL A 30 -7.94 22.39 -14.59
C VAL A 30 -6.48 21.94 -14.49
N ALA A 31 -6.06 21.38 -13.36
CA ALA A 31 -4.72 20.82 -13.22
C ALA A 31 -4.71 19.64 -12.23
N VAL A 32 -3.74 18.75 -12.44
CA VAL A 32 -3.35 17.73 -11.47
C VAL A 32 -1.84 17.85 -11.26
N ARG A 33 -1.40 17.88 -10.01
CA ARG A 33 0.02 17.78 -9.65
C ARG A 33 0.25 16.47 -8.92
N ALA A 34 1.45 15.93 -9.06
CA ALA A 34 1.85 14.69 -8.43
C ALA A 34 3.30 14.80 -7.94
N ARG A 35 3.54 14.54 -6.66
CA ARG A 35 4.89 14.47 -6.08
C ARG A 35 5.11 13.15 -5.39
N PHE A 36 6.36 12.68 -5.39
CA PHE A 36 6.71 11.60 -4.49
C PHE A 36 6.61 12.06 -3.04
N VAL A 37 6.16 11.16 -2.19
CA VAL A 37 6.22 11.31 -0.74
C VAL A 37 6.85 10.04 -0.17
N HIS A 38 7.76 10.21 0.77
CA HIS A 38 8.47 9.13 1.41
C HIS A 38 8.09 9.07 2.87
N PHE A 39 7.90 7.86 3.37
CA PHE A 39 7.58 7.58 4.76
C PHE A 39 8.70 6.74 5.33
N ALA A 40 9.29 7.20 6.44
CA ALA A 40 10.34 6.49 7.15
C ALA A 40 9.84 6.05 8.52
N GLU A 41 9.73 4.74 8.73
CA GLU A 41 9.59 4.14 10.05
C GLU A 41 10.96 4.16 10.73
N ILE A 42 11.06 4.89 11.84
CA ILE A 42 12.31 5.10 12.57
C ILE A 42 12.17 4.46 13.95
N ASP A 43 13.15 3.65 14.32
CA ASP A 43 13.30 3.09 15.66
C ASP A 43 14.05 4.08 16.56
N GLY A 44 13.40 4.52 17.64
CA GLY A 44 13.99 5.46 18.60
C GLY A 44 14.08 6.88 18.05
N ALA A 45 15.23 7.54 18.27
CA ALA A 45 15.46 8.93 17.88
C ALA A 45 16.51 9.03 16.76
N MET A 46 16.30 9.97 15.84
CA MET A 46 17.24 10.31 14.77
C MET A 46 17.85 11.68 15.02
N THR A 47 19.17 11.80 14.89
CA THR A 47 19.86 13.09 15.03
C THR A 47 19.66 13.97 13.79
N ALA A 48 19.83 15.29 13.94
CA ALA A 48 19.69 16.23 12.82
C ALA A 48 20.63 15.89 11.64
N ASP A 49 21.89 15.53 11.93
CA ASP A 49 22.86 15.14 10.89
C ASP A 49 22.41 13.90 10.12
N ARG A 50 21.86 12.91 10.81
CA ARG A 50 21.35 11.67 10.18
C ARG A 50 20.06 11.92 9.40
N GLN A 51 19.18 12.77 9.92
CA GLN A 51 18.01 13.20 9.17
C GLN A 51 18.42 13.92 7.87
N HIS A 52 19.45 14.76 7.91
CA HIS A 52 19.97 15.41 6.72
C HIS A 52 20.55 14.41 5.70
N VAL A 53 21.22 13.36 6.16
CA VAL A 53 21.66 12.25 5.27
C VAL A 53 20.45 11.57 4.63
N LEU A 54 19.40 11.27 5.40
CA LEU A 54 18.18 10.66 4.88
C LEU A 54 17.47 11.55 3.84
N GLU A 55 17.35 12.85 4.12
CA GLU A 55 16.80 13.83 3.19
C GLU A 55 17.57 13.86 1.87
N ARG A 56 18.91 13.81 1.93
CA ARG A 56 19.76 13.75 0.74
C ARG A 56 19.58 12.45 -0.04
N LEU A 57 19.45 11.31 0.63
CA LEU A 57 19.18 10.03 -0.04
C LEU A 57 17.83 10.02 -0.77
N LEU A 58 16.83 10.70 -0.21
CA LEU A 58 15.48 10.80 -0.77
C LEU A 58 15.31 11.97 -1.76
N SER A 59 16.39 12.73 -2.00
CA SER A 59 16.45 13.80 -3.00
C SER A 59 16.94 13.24 -4.34
N TYR A 60 16.04 12.63 -5.09
CA TYR A 60 16.32 12.04 -6.40
C TYR A 60 15.20 12.33 -7.41
N GLY A 61 15.49 12.05 -8.69
CA GLY A 61 14.56 12.26 -9.79
C GLY A 61 14.94 13.47 -10.65
N PRO A 62 14.14 13.76 -11.69
CA PRO A 62 14.37 14.92 -12.53
C PRO A 62 14.31 16.20 -11.70
N VAL A 63 15.18 17.17 -12.00
CA VAL A 63 15.23 18.50 -11.36
C VAL A 63 14.06 19.39 -11.82
N GLU A 64 13.02 18.79 -12.40
CA GLU A 64 11.78 19.52 -12.70
C GLU A 64 11.25 20.10 -11.39
N THR A 65 11.13 21.42 -11.36
CA THR A 65 10.55 22.13 -10.22
C THR A 65 9.12 21.67 -10.06
N VAL A 66 8.82 21.00 -8.94
CA VAL A 66 7.45 20.74 -8.52
C VAL A 66 6.74 22.09 -8.49
N PRO A 67 5.68 22.31 -9.28
CA PRO A 67 4.93 23.55 -9.19
C PRO A 67 4.45 23.76 -7.75
N PRO A 68 4.27 25.02 -7.30
CA PRO A 68 3.78 25.30 -5.95
C PRO A 68 2.56 24.43 -5.63
N TRP A 69 2.59 23.80 -4.45
CA TRP A 69 1.47 23.01 -3.97
C TRP A 69 0.29 23.94 -3.66
N THR A 70 -0.91 23.52 -4.03
CA THR A 70 -2.14 24.29 -3.83
C THR A 70 -2.94 23.71 -2.67
N ASP A 71 -3.90 24.46 -2.14
CA ASP A 71 -4.83 24.01 -1.10
C ASP A 71 -6.02 23.20 -1.66
N GLY A 72 -5.83 22.61 -2.84
CA GLY A 72 -6.85 21.80 -3.51
C GLY A 72 -7.04 20.42 -2.86
N PRO A 73 -8.09 19.67 -3.26
CA PRO A 73 -8.29 18.31 -2.80
C PRO A 73 -7.07 17.44 -3.03
N THR A 74 -6.57 16.85 -1.94
CA THR A 74 -5.33 16.08 -1.90
C THR A 74 -5.63 14.64 -1.49
N PHE A 75 -4.92 13.69 -2.11
CA PHE A 75 -4.95 12.29 -1.70
C PHE A 75 -3.59 11.64 -1.98
N THR A 76 -3.26 10.63 -1.19
CA THR A 76 -2.01 9.88 -1.33
C THR A 76 -2.28 8.48 -1.86
N VAL A 77 -1.61 8.12 -2.94
CA VAL A 77 -1.56 6.75 -3.47
C VAL A 77 -0.33 6.05 -2.89
N LEU A 78 -0.54 4.88 -2.32
CA LEU A 78 0.47 4.04 -1.68
C LEU A 78 0.40 2.62 -2.22
N PRO A 79 1.46 1.81 -2.07
CA PRO A 79 1.33 0.36 -2.15
C PRO A 79 0.20 -0.13 -1.24
N ARG A 80 -0.50 -1.17 -1.66
CA ARG A 80 -1.62 -1.75 -0.91
C ARG A 80 -1.21 -2.03 0.53
N LEU A 81 -2.00 -1.58 1.50
CA LEU A 81 -1.69 -1.78 2.92
C LEU A 81 -1.53 -3.27 3.22
N GLY A 82 -0.54 -3.60 4.05
CA GLY A 82 -0.12 -4.98 4.31
C GLY A 82 0.89 -5.55 3.30
N THR A 83 1.28 -4.77 2.28
CA THR A 83 2.36 -5.14 1.35
C THR A 83 3.62 -4.30 1.59
N ILE A 84 4.76 -4.78 1.08
CA ILE A 84 6.03 -4.06 1.07
C ILE A 84 6.44 -3.90 -0.39
N SER A 85 6.62 -2.67 -0.85
CA SER A 85 7.00 -2.46 -2.26
C SER A 85 8.44 -2.91 -2.53
N PRO A 86 8.78 -3.30 -3.77
CA PRO A 86 10.19 -3.55 -4.14
C PRO A 86 11.09 -2.32 -3.96
N TRP A 87 10.50 -1.11 -4.05
CA TRP A 87 11.21 0.13 -3.75
C TRP A 87 11.55 0.21 -2.26
N SER A 88 10.62 -0.16 -1.38
CA SER A 88 10.79 -0.17 0.08
C SER A 88 11.99 -1.01 0.51
N SER A 89 12.10 -2.25 0.02
CA SER A 89 13.24 -3.12 0.32
C SER A 89 14.57 -2.48 -0.07
N LYS A 90 14.69 -2.04 -1.32
CA LYS A 90 15.95 -1.45 -1.82
C LYS A 90 16.31 -0.12 -1.15
N ALA A 91 15.32 0.74 -0.91
CA ALA A 91 15.53 2.02 -0.25
C ALA A 91 15.99 1.82 1.20
N THR A 92 15.40 0.86 1.91
CA THR A 92 15.80 0.51 3.27
C THR A 92 17.22 -0.05 3.30
N ASP A 93 17.58 -0.94 2.37
CA ASP A 93 18.95 -1.46 2.23
C ASP A 93 19.97 -0.33 1.97
N ILE A 94 19.64 0.62 1.10
CA ILE A 94 20.49 1.79 0.84
C ILE A 94 20.67 2.64 2.10
N ALA A 95 19.59 2.89 2.86
CA ALA A 95 19.66 3.64 4.11
C ALA A 95 20.59 2.95 5.12
N HIS A 96 20.47 1.63 5.28
CA HIS A 96 21.36 0.84 6.14
C HIS A 96 22.81 0.87 5.69
N ASN A 97 23.08 0.78 4.38
CA ASN A 97 24.43 0.89 3.83
C ASN A 97 25.04 2.28 4.01
N CYS A 98 24.21 3.31 4.18
CA CYS A 98 24.64 4.66 4.57
C CYS A 98 24.75 4.86 6.09
N GLY A 99 24.63 3.80 6.88
CA GLY A 99 24.78 3.84 8.34
C GLY A 99 23.52 4.28 9.11
N LEU A 100 22.37 4.40 8.44
CA LEU A 100 21.09 4.79 9.05
C LEU A 100 20.32 3.56 9.56
N HIS A 101 20.91 2.83 10.51
CA HIS A 101 20.34 1.58 11.03
C HIS A 101 19.04 1.78 11.83
N GLU A 102 18.76 3.01 12.29
CA GLU A 102 17.48 3.36 12.92
C GLU A 102 16.31 3.39 11.93
N VAL A 103 16.56 3.42 10.61
CA VAL A 103 15.50 3.34 9.60
C VAL A 103 15.02 1.90 9.52
N ARG A 104 13.88 1.61 10.14
CA ARG A 104 13.31 0.26 10.11
C ARG A 104 12.75 -0.08 8.74
N ARG A 105 12.04 0.86 8.12
CA ARG A 105 11.50 0.71 6.76
C ARG A 105 11.27 2.07 6.10
N LEU A 106 11.62 2.17 4.82
CA LEU A 106 11.20 3.25 3.95
C LEU A 106 10.05 2.79 3.07
N GLU A 107 9.06 3.64 2.82
CA GLU A 107 8.06 3.41 1.78
C GLU A 107 7.82 4.68 0.96
N ARG A 108 7.39 4.52 -0.28
CA ARG A 108 7.14 5.63 -1.20
C ARG A 108 5.70 5.61 -1.70
N GLY A 109 5.06 6.77 -1.65
CA GLY A 109 3.78 7.03 -2.29
C GLY A 109 3.88 8.15 -3.33
N ILE A 110 2.74 8.39 -3.98
CA ILE A 110 2.51 9.57 -4.82
C ILE A 110 1.38 10.37 -4.18
N GLU A 111 1.67 11.60 -3.79
CA GLU A 111 0.64 12.53 -3.37
C GLU A 111 0.16 13.32 -4.58
N TYR A 112 -1.15 13.39 -4.75
CA TYR A 112 -1.80 14.15 -5.81
C TYR A 112 -2.56 15.33 -5.21
N VAL A 113 -2.55 16.46 -5.92
CA VAL A 113 -3.47 17.58 -5.66
C VAL A 113 -4.19 17.97 -6.94
N LEU A 114 -5.49 18.26 -6.81
CA LEU A 114 -6.36 18.68 -7.89
C LEU A 114 -6.62 20.19 -7.78
N ASP A 115 -6.43 20.91 -8.88
CA ASP A 115 -6.96 22.27 -9.01
C ASP A 115 -8.25 22.24 -9.81
N SER A 116 -9.25 22.97 -9.33
CA SER A 116 -10.53 23.11 -10.00
C SER A 116 -11.01 24.54 -10.09
N GLU A 117 -11.72 24.84 -11.17
CA GLU A 117 -12.52 26.05 -11.30
C GLU A 117 -13.84 25.86 -10.54
N GLY A 118 -13.87 26.31 -9.29
CA GLY A 118 -15.01 26.14 -8.39
C GLY A 118 -14.93 24.87 -7.53
N PRO A 119 -15.90 24.69 -6.63
CA PRO A 119 -15.89 23.59 -5.67
C PRO A 119 -16.08 22.23 -6.37
N LEU A 120 -15.30 21.24 -5.95
CA LEU A 120 -15.56 19.83 -6.27
C LEU A 120 -16.50 19.25 -5.22
N ALA A 121 -17.51 18.51 -5.66
CA ALA A 121 -18.34 17.74 -4.75
C ALA A 121 -17.50 16.61 -4.11
N THR A 122 -17.72 16.36 -2.82
CA THR A 122 -16.88 15.43 -2.04
C THR A 122 -16.90 14.00 -2.58
N ASP A 123 -18.02 13.58 -3.17
CA ASP A 123 -18.24 12.26 -3.78
C ASP A 123 -17.51 12.08 -5.12
N VAL A 124 -17.15 13.17 -5.80
CA VAL A 124 -16.40 13.14 -7.05
C VAL A 124 -14.93 12.77 -6.83
N ILE A 125 -14.34 13.16 -5.70
CA ILE A 125 -12.91 12.98 -5.42
C ILE A 125 -12.51 11.48 -5.46
N PRO A 126 -13.23 10.55 -4.81
CA PRO A 126 -12.91 9.12 -4.91
C PRO A 126 -13.01 8.55 -6.33
N VAL A 127 -13.97 9.01 -7.13
CA VAL A 127 -14.17 8.56 -8.51
C VAL A 127 -13.03 9.04 -9.42
N VAL A 128 -12.59 10.29 -9.21
CA VAL A 128 -11.41 10.86 -9.88
C VAL A 128 -10.13 10.12 -9.48
N ALA A 129 -9.93 9.88 -8.17
CA ALA A 129 -8.75 9.17 -7.68
C ALA A 129 -8.63 7.76 -8.26
N ALA A 130 -9.75 7.05 -8.47
CA ALA A 130 -9.78 5.73 -9.10
C ALA A 130 -9.19 5.67 -10.53
N GLN A 131 -8.95 6.81 -11.18
CA GLN A 131 -8.28 6.90 -12.49
C GLN A 131 -6.75 7.07 -12.41
N LEU A 132 -6.20 7.15 -11.19
CA LEU A 132 -4.82 7.57 -10.92
C LEU A 132 -4.00 6.54 -10.13
N TYR A 133 -4.58 5.37 -9.81
CA TYR A 133 -3.90 4.26 -9.16
C TYR A 133 -4.34 2.90 -9.72
N ASP A 134 -3.52 1.88 -9.47
CA ASP A 134 -3.83 0.48 -9.79
C ASP A 134 -4.53 -0.19 -8.59
N ARG A 135 -5.81 -0.54 -8.74
CA ARG A 135 -6.60 -1.16 -7.66
C ARG A 135 -6.09 -2.50 -7.14
N MET A 136 -5.27 -3.20 -7.93
CA MET A 136 -4.75 -4.52 -7.54
C MET A 136 -3.57 -4.38 -6.59
N THR A 137 -2.74 -3.34 -6.79
CA THR A 137 -1.43 -3.20 -6.13
C THR A 137 -1.30 -1.96 -5.25
N GLU A 138 -2.20 -0.99 -5.37
CA GLU A 138 -2.14 0.28 -4.67
C GLU A 138 -3.43 0.53 -3.88
N THR A 139 -3.35 1.46 -2.93
CA THR A 139 -4.50 2.01 -2.19
C THR A 139 -4.45 3.54 -2.24
N VAL A 140 -5.61 4.16 -2.01
CA VAL A 140 -5.73 5.62 -1.90
C VAL A 140 -6.15 6.00 -0.49
N ILE A 141 -5.46 6.99 0.07
CA ILE A 141 -5.75 7.58 1.37
C ILE A 141 -6.13 9.05 1.16
N PHE A 142 -7.35 9.42 1.54
CA PHE A 142 -7.90 10.79 1.42
C PHE A 142 -7.68 11.65 2.68
N ALA A 143 -7.12 11.06 3.73
CA ALA A 143 -6.77 11.72 4.98
C ALA A 143 -5.25 11.68 5.19
N ASP A 144 -4.78 12.09 6.37
CA ASP A 144 -3.39 11.90 6.74
C ASP A 144 -3.00 10.42 6.78
N VAL A 145 -1.84 10.12 6.21
CA VAL A 145 -1.30 8.75 6.22
C VAL A 145 -0.86 8.40 7.64
N SER A 146 -1.55 7.44 8.24
CA SER A 146 -1.22 6.90 9.56
C SER A 146 0.00 5.98 9.47
N ALA A 147 0.99 6.24 10.33
CA ALA A 147 2.14 5.35 10.49
C ALA A 147 1.71 3.92 10.88
N ARG A 148 0.67 3.81 11.70
CA ARG A 148 0.13 2.51 12.13
C ARG A 148 -0.40 1.73 10.94
N ASP A 149 -1.06 2.39 9.99
CA ASP A 149 -1.70 1.70 8.87
C ASP A 149 -0.67 1.32 7.79
N LEU A 150 0.28 2.23 7.51
CA LEU A 150 1.34 1.98 6.53
C LEU A 150 2.37 0.96 7.02
N PHE A 151 2.71 1.00 8.31
CA PHE A 151 3.75 0.16 8.93
C PHE A 151 3.21 -0.93 9.86
N ALA A 152 1.91 -1.24 9.78
CA ALA A 152 1.30 -2.31 10.58
C ALA A 152 2.08 -3.62 10.45
N ALA A 153 2.69 -4.06 11.55
CA ALA A 153 3.15 -5.43 11.71
C ALA A 153 2.01 -6.20 12.38
N ALA A 154 1.39 -7.13 11.65
CA ALA A 154 0.46 -8.07 12.25
C ALA A 154 1.24 -9.06 13.13
N ALA A 155 0.71 -9.37 14.31
CA ALA A 155 1.23 -10.48 15.08
C ALA A 155 1.05 -11.78 14.26
N PRO A 156 2.01 -12.73 14.34
CA PRO A 156 1.83 -14.04 13.73
C PRO A 156 0.49 -14.65 14.14
N ALA A 157 -0.31 -15.06 13.16
CA ALA A 157 -1.57 -15.74 13.42
C ALA A 157 -1.31 -17.13 14.02
N ALA A 158 -2.19 -17.59 14.91
CA ALA A 158 -2.14 -18.95 15.42
C ALA A 158 -2.39 -19.95 14.28
N LEU A 159 -1.79 -21.14 14.38
CA LEU A 159 -2.03 -22.22 13.45
C LEU A 159 -3.51 -22.64 13.52
N GLY A 160 -4.17 -22.70 12.36
CA GLY A 160 -5.53 -23.21 12.24
C GLY A 160 -5.56 -24.72 12.44
N HIS A 161 -6.68 -25.23 12.93
CA HIS A 161 -6.95 -26.67 13.01
C HIS A 161 -8.38 -26.92 12.55
N VAL A 162 -8.59 -28.01 11.80
CA VAL A 162 -9.92 -28.45 11.37
C VAL A 162 -10.37 -29.57 12.29
N THR A 163 -11.24 -29.27 13.25
CA THR A 163 -11.74 -30.30 14.19
C THR A 163 -12.66 -31.28 13.48
N LEU A 164 -12.20 -32.53 13.28
CA LEU A 164 -12.95 -33.52 12.52
C LEU A 164 -14.11 -34.12 13.33
N GLY A 165 -13.93 -34.27 14.65
CA GLY A 165 -14.93 -34.84 15.54
C GLY A 165 -15.49 -36.18 15.03
N THR A 166 -16.80 -36.39 15.19
CA THR A 166 -17.50 -37.60 14.71
C THR A 166 -17.89 -37.54 13.24
N HIS A 167 -17.80 -36.37 12.59
CA HIS A 167 -18.25 -36.12 11.22
C HIS A 167 -17.13 -35.47 10.38
N GLY A 168 -15.95 -36.10 10.36
CA GLY A 168 -14.75 -35.52 9.77
C GLY A 168 -14.87 -35.11 8.31
N ARG A 169 -15.70 -35.81 7.52
CA ARG A 169 -15.95 -35.45 6.13
C ARG A 169 -16.64 -34.09 5.98
N ALA A 170 -17.62 -33.78 6.82
CA ALA A 170 -18.34 -32.51 6.78
C ALA A 170 -17.47 -31.33 7.26
N ALA A 171 -16.62 -31.57 8.27
CA ALA A 171 -15.65 -30.58 8.72
C ALA A 171 -14.65 -30.21 7.61
N LEU A 172 -14.20 -31.19 6.82
CA LEU A 172 -13.32 -30.97 5.67
C LEU A 172 -14.03 -30.28 4.51
N GLU A 173 -15.33 -30.50 4.30
CA GLU A 173 -16.11 -29.76 3.29
C GLU A 173 -16.21 -28.28 3.63
N ALA A 174 -16.50 -27.97 4.90
CA ALA A 174 -16.54 -26.59 5.38
C ALA A 174 -15.17 -25.93 5.21
N ALA A 175 -14.09 -26.60 5.63
CA ALA A 175 -12.73 -26.09 5.46
C ALA A 175 -12.35 -25.92 3.96
N ASN A 176 -12.77 -26.84 3.08
CA ASN A 176 -12.54 -26.75 1.64
C ASN A 176 -13.20 -25.51 1.04
N ALA A 177 -14.42 -25.18 1.46
CA ALA A 177 -15.14 -23.99 1.02
C ALA A 177 -14.53 -22.71 1.59
N ASP A 178 -14.27 -22.66 2.90
CA ASP A 178 -13.78 -21.47 3.60
C ASP A 178 -12.36 -21.07 3.17
N LEU A 179 -11.49 -22.07 2.96
CA LEU A 179 -10.09 -21.87 2.57
C LEU A 179 -9.88 -21.93 1.05
N GLY A 180 -10.91 -22.28 0.28
CA GLY A 180 -10.82 -22.40 -1.18
C GLY A 180 -9.84 -23.48 -1.65
N LEU A 181 -9.82 -24.64 -0.99
CA LEU A 181 -8.82 -25.70 -1.24
C LEU A 181 -9.04 -26.45 -2.57
N ALA A 182 -10.22 -26.29 -3.17
CA ALA A 182 -10.61 -26.92 -4.43
C ALA A 182 -10.47 -28.46 -4.45
N LEU A 183 -10.70 -29.10 -3.30
CA LEU A 183 -10.64 -30.55 -3.14
C LEU A 183 -11.85 -31.21 -3.80
N SER A 184 -11.59 -32.29 -4.52
CA SER A 184 -12.59 -33.22 -5.05
C SER A 184 -13.15 -34.14 -3.96
N ASP A 185 -14.27 -34.81 -4.26
CA ASP A 185 -14.89 -35.74 -3.31
C ASP A 185 -13.96 -36.88 -2.90
N ALA A 186 -13.19 -37.41 -3.85
CA ALA A 186 -12.23 -38.49 -3.58
C ALA A 186 -11.09 -38.04 -2.67
N GLU A 187 -10.62 -36.79 -2.81
CA GLU A 187 -9.58 -36.22 -1.95
C GLU A 187 -10.09 -35.97 -0.54
N LEU A 188 -11.32 -35.47 -0.41
CA LEU A 188 -11.95 -35.27 0.90
C LEU A 188 -12.21 -36.61 1.61
N ASP A 189 -12.64 -37.65 0.89
CA ASP A 189 -12.78 -39.01 1.43
C ASP A 189 -11.44 -39.63 1.82
N TYR A 190 -10.39 -39.34 1.06
CA TYR A 190 -9.03 -39.77 1.40
C TYR A 190 -8.55 -39.08 2.68
N LEU A 191 -8.69 -37.76 2.79
CA LEU A 191 -8.26 -36.99 3.95
C LEU A 191 -9.04 -37.39 5.21
N ALA A 192 -10.36 -37.58 5.09
CA ALA A 192 -11.18 -38.04 6.21
C ALA A 192 -10.71 -39.40 6.75
N ARG A 193 -10.40 -40.35 5.86
CA ARG A 193 -9.86 -41.66 6.25
C ARG A 193 -8.46 -41.53 6.85
N HIS A 194 -7.58 -40.80 6.20
CA HIS A 194 -6.20 -40.63 6.65
C HIS A 194 -6.14 -40.06 8.07
N TYR A 195 -6.85 -38.97 8.33
CA TYR A 195 -6.83 -38.30 9.63
C TYR A 195 -7.57 -39.09 10.71
N ALA A 196 -8.55 -39.92 10.34
CA ALA A 196 -9.12 -40.91 11.24
C ALA A 196 -8.08 -41.97 11.64
N ASP A 197 -7.32 -42.50 10.67
CA ASP A 197 -6.29 -43.54 10.91
C ASP A 197 -5.16 -43.03 11.82
N VAL A 198 -4.72 -41.78 11.63
CA VAL A 198 -3.65 -41.17 12.44
C VAL A 198 -4.15 -40.50 13.73
N ALA A 199 -5.47 -40.57 14.00
CA ALA A 199 -6.12 -40.05 15.22
C ALA A 199 -5.73 -38.61 15.60
N ARG A 200 -5.65 -37.72 14.61
CA ARG A 200 -5.35 -36.29 14.82
C ARG A 200 -6.14 -35.41 13.86
N ASP A 201 -6.35 -34.16 14.26
CA ASP A 201 -6.96 -33.15 13.38
C ASP A 201 -5.92 -32.58 12.37
N PRO A 202 -6.35 -32.26 11.12
CA PRO A 202 -5.57 -31.48 10.17
C PRO A 202 -5.30 -30.07 10.67
N THR A 203 -4.19 -29.51 10.20
CA THR A 203 -3.79 -28.10 10.35
C THR A 203 -3.90 -27.36 9.05
#